data_AF-A0A924P4A0-F1
#
_entry.id   AF-A0A924P4A0-F1
#
_cell.length_a   1.000
_cell.length_b   1.000
_cell.length_c   1.000
_cell.angle_alpha   90.00
_cell.angle_beta   90.00
_cell.angle_gamma   90.00
#
_symmetry.space_group_name_H-M   'P 1'
#
loop_
_entity.id
_entity.type
_entity.pdbx_description
1 polymer ?
#
loop_
_entity_poly.entity_id
_entity_poly.type
_entity_poly.pdbx_seq_one_letter_code
_entity_poly.pdbx_strand_id
1 'polypeptide(L)'
;MAHTTATKDANTYRLASNAPLGLFNKLTNDSSCSAKDVNAECYNLWQLGNAGLCENAFDYALKGFSYLKKSDLIRKKDIITIIDFSKPSTEKRLFVIDLFSGKILYRTWVAHGRNSGNEYANEFSNSPESHQSSLGFYTTMDTYIGCHGYSLRIRGCEAGINDKAYERAIVIHGADYVSNDFINTRGSLGRSYGCPAIPIQLSKEIINVIKNGSCLFIYHPTTKYCSQSKILNSQT
;
A
#
# COMPACT_ATOMS: atom_id res chain seq x y z
N MET A 1 1.09 -38.79 16.24
CA MET A 1 1.37 -38.39 14.85
C MET A 1 0.06 -38.00 14.21
N ALA A 2 -0.12 -36.72 13.92
CA ALA A 2 -1.15 -36.21 13.01
C ALA A 2 -0.58 -34.92 12.43
N HIS A 3 0.23 -35.06 11.39
CA HIS A 3 0.68 -33.95 10.57
C HIS A 3 -0.52 -33.50 9.74
N THR A 4 -1.27 -32.53 10.26
CA THR A 4 -2.24 -31.80 9.44
C THR A 4 -1.44 -30.85 8.56
N THR A 5 -1.10 -31.31 7.36
CA THR A 5 -0.58 -30.47 6.28
C THR A 5 -1.59 -29.38 5.99
N ALA A 6 -1.33 -28.17 6.48
CA ALA A 6 -1.99 -26.97 6.01
C ALA A 6 -1.78 -26.90 4.50
N THR A 7 -2.88 -27.07 3.76
CA THR A 7 -2.93 -26.91 2.31
C THR A 7 -2.40 -25.53 1.98
N LYS A 8 -1.35 -25.50 1.16
CA LYS A 8 -0.86 -24.29 0.52
C LYS A 8 -1.96 -23.77 -0.41
N ASP A 9 -2.87 -22.97 0.13
CA ASP A 9 -3.64 -22.03 -0.68
C ASP A 9 -2.75 -20.82 -1.01
N ALA A 10 -1.64 -21.12 -1.67
CA ALA A 10 -0.91 -20.20 -2.51
C ALA A 10 -1.68 -20.05 -3.83
N ASN A 11 -2.96 -19.69 -3.75
CA ASN A 11 -3.62 -19.03 -4.87
C ASN A 11 -3.08 -17.60 -4.91
N THR A 12 -1.84 -17.48 -5.37
CA THR A 12 -1.37 -16.28 -6.05
C THR A 12 -2.35 -16.03 -7.17
N TYR A 13 -3.32 -15.14 -6.95
CA TYR A 13 -4.16 -14.59 -8.00
C TYR A 13 -3.25 -13.80 -8.95
N ARG A 14 -2.53 -14.52 -9.82
CA ARG A 14 -2.10 -13.97 -11.10
C ARG A 14 -3.38 -13.80 -11.91
N LEU A 15 -4.09 -12.69 -11.66
CA LEU A 15 -4.93 -12.15 -12.71
C LEU A 15 -3.97 -11.88 -13.87
N ALA A 16 -4.06 -12.71 -14.91
CA ALA A 16 -3.35 -12.45 -16.14
C ALA A 16 -3.99 -11.20 -16.75
N SER A 17 -3.38 -10.03 -16.50
CA SER A 17 -3.71 -8.85 -17.28
C SER A 17 -3.25 -9.12 -18.72
N ASN A 18 -4.18 -9.02 -19.67
CA ASN A 18 -3.88 -9.06 -21.11
C ASN A 18 -3.31 -7.71 -21.60
N ALA A 19 -2.87 -6.86 -20.67
CA ALA A 19 -2.30 -5.56 -21.00
C ALA A 19 -0.93 -5.75 -21.67
N PRO A 20 -0.62 -5.00 -22.74
CA PRO A 20 0.70 -5.00 -23.34
C PRO A 20 1.78 -4.66 -22.30
N LEU A 21 2.91 -5.37 -22.33
CA LEU A 21 4.05 -5.03 -21.47
C LEU A 21 4.54 -3.62 -21.76
N GLY A 22 4.91 -2.89 -20.71
CA GLY A 22 5.39 -1.51 -20.81
C GLY A 22 4.32 -0.50 -21.18
N LEU A 23 3.03 -0.87 -21.14
CA LEU A 23 1.93 0.03 -21.50
C LEU A 23 1.95 1.32 -20.69
N PHE A 24 2.18 1.25 -19.38
CA PHE A 24 2.27 2.45 -18.53
C PHE A 24 3.33 3.41 -19.07
N ASN A 25 4.54 2.92 -19.33
CA ASN A 25 5.62 3.75 -19.88
C ASN A 25 5.27 4.31 -21.26
N LYS A 26 4.65 3.49 -22.12
CA LYS A 26 4.20 3.90 -23.46
C LYS A 26 3.19 5.04 -23.37
N LEU A 27 2.15 4.87 -22.55
CA LEU A 27 1.09 5.86 -22.37
C LEU A 27 1.61 7.13 -21.70
N THR A 28 2.51 7.02 -20.70
CA THR A 28 3.09 8.21 -20.05
C THR A 28 4.06 8.99 -20.94
N ASN A 29 4.59 8.37 -22.00
CA ASN A 29 5.45 9.03 -22.98
C ASN A 29 4.67 9.57 -24.19
N ASP A 30 3.38 9.27 -24.30
CA ASP A 30 2.51 9.76 -25.35
C ASP A 30 1.93 11.13 -24.95
N SER A 31 2.44 12.19 -25.55
CA SER A 31 2.03 13.57 -25.27
C SER A 31 0.59 13.91 -25.68
N SER A 32 -0.11 12.99 -26.37
CA SER A 32 -1.50 13.20 -26.80
C SER A 32 -2.55 12.84 -25.75
N CYS A 33 -2.17 12.08 -24.72
CA CYS A 33 -3.07 11.56 -23.69
C CYS A 33 -2.90 12.33 -22.37
N SER A 34 -3.98 12.73 -21.71
CA SER A 34 -3.84 13.35 -20.39
C SER A 34 -3.43 12.30 -19.35
N ALA A 35 -2.73 12.72 -18.28
CA ALA A 35 -2.34 11.78 -17.20
C ALA A 35 -3.56 11.05 -16.59
N LYS A 36 -4.73 11.72 -16.55
CA LYS A 36 -5.97 11.13 -16.07
C LYS A 36 -6.48 10.03 -17.01
N ASP A 37 -6.40 10.25 -18.31
CA ASP A 37 -6.80 9.27 -19.32
C ASP A 37 -5.87 8.04 -19.30
N VAL A 38 -4.56 8.26 -19.16
CA VAL A 38 -3.57 7.18 -18.98
C VAL A 38 -3.87 6.33 -17.74
N ASN A 39 -4.18 6.98 -16.62
CA ASN A 39 -4.51 6.29 -15.36
C ASN A 39 -5.78 5.45 -15.51
N ALA A 40 -6.85 6.01 -16.10
CA ALA A 40 -8.10 5.30 -16.34
C ALA A 40 -7.89 4.08 -17.25
N GLU A 41 -7.13 4.22 -18.33
CA GLU A 41 -6.81 3.14 -19.26
C GLU A 41 -6.02 2.01 -18.56
N CYS A 42 -4.99 2.36 -17.78
CA CYS A 42 -4.23 1.38 -17.00
C CYS A 42 -5.12 0.67 -15.96
N TYR A 43 -5.97 1.42 -15.26
CA TYR A 43 -6.88 0.87 -14.26
C TYR A 43 -7.82 -0.20 -14.84
N ASN A 44 -8.38 0.09 -16.01
CA ASN A 44 -9.27 -0.82 -16.73
C ASN A 44 -8.53 -2.05 -17.27
N LEU A 45 -7.42 -1.85 -17.98
CA LEU A 45 -6.67 -2.94 -18.61
C LEU A 45 -6.02 -3.89 -17.61
N TRP A 46 -5.63 -3.37 -16.43
CA TRP A 46 -5.06 -4.18 -15.35
C TRP A 46 -6.13 -4.81 -14.46
N GLN A 47 -7.42 -4.56 -14.75
CA GLN A 47 -8.57 -5.10 -14.02
C GLN A 47 -8.52 -4.79 -12.51
N LEU A 48 -8.03 -3.59 -12.16
CA LEU A 48 -7.82 -3.22 -10.75
C LEU A 48 -9.13 -3.08 -9.98
N GLY A 49 -10.19 -2.62 -10.65
CA GLY A 49 -11.54 -2.58 -10.10
C GLY A 49 -12.08 -3.98 -9.74
N ASN A 50 -11.85 -4.97 -10.59
CA ASN A 50 -12.24 -6.37 -10.33
C ASN A 50 -11.45 -6.96 -9.15
N ALA A 51 -10.21 -6.51 -8.93
CA ALA A 51 -9.42 -6.86 -7.77
C ALA A 51 -9.87 -6.09 -6.48
N GLY A 52 -10.80 -5.15 -6.60
CA GLY A 52 -11.32 -4.36 -5.50
C GLY A 52 -10.37 -3.24 -5.05
N LEU A 53 -9.53 -2.68 -5.92
CA LEU A 53 -8.83 -1.43 -5.62
C LEU A 53 -9.72 -0.24 -6.01
N CYS A 54 -9.84 0.78 -5.16
CA CYS A 54 -10.57 2.00 -5.52
C CYS A 54 -9.86 2.78 -6.65
N GLU A 55 -10.62 3.24 -7.65
CA GLU A 55 -10.10 4.02 -8.77
C GLU A 55 -9.40 5.31 -8.31
N ASN A 56 -10.01 6.07 -7.39
CA ASN A 56 -9.38 7.26 -6.81
C ASN A 56 -8.09 6.93 -6.06
N ALA A 57 -8.04 5.79 -5.37
CA ALA A 57 -6.82 5.35 -4.69
C ALA A 57 -5.69 5.10 -5.70
N PHE A 58 -6.01 4.48 -6.84
CA PHE A 58 -5.05 4.23 -7.91
C PHE A 58 -4.61 5.50 -8.63
N ASP A 59 -5.55 6.36 -9.01
CA ASP A 59 -5.25 7.64 -9.68
C ASP A 59 -4.31 8.50 -8.82
N TYR A 60 -4.62 8.64 -7.54
CA TYR A 60 -3.78 9.38 -6.60
C TYR A 60 -2.42 8.71 -6.40
N ALA A 61 -2.38 7.38 -6.34
CA ALA A 61 -1.14 6.64 -6.25
C ALA A 61 -0.20 6.93 -7.43
N LEU A 62 -0.71 6.91 -8.67
CA LEU A 62 0.09 7.20 -9.87
C LEU A 62 0.53 8.65 -9.96
N LYS A 63 -0.32 9.59 -9.52
CA LYS A 63 0.06 11.01 -9.42
C LYS A 63 1.26 11.20 -8.47
N GLY A 64 1.15 10.70 -7.24
CA GLY A 64 2.24 10.85 -6.27
C GLY A 64 3.47 10.00 -6.60
N PHE A 65 3.29 8.83 -7.22
CA PHE A 65 4.40 8.05 -7.77
C PHE A 65 5.21 8.85 -8.79
N SER A 66 4.53 9.54 -9.71
CA SER A 66 5.17 10.40 -10.70
C SER A 66 5.93 11.56 -10.04
N TYR A 67 5.34 12.18 -9.02
CA TYR A 67 6.01 13.22 -8.23
C TYR A 67 7.26 12.70 -7.51
N LEU A 68 7.16 11.58 -6.78
CA LEU A 68 8.28 10.94 -6.08
C LEU A 68 9.39 10.55 -7.05
N LYS A 69 9.04 10.04 -8.25
CA LYS A 69 9.99 9.68 -9.32
C LYS A 69 10.72 10.90 -9.86
N LYS A 70 10.01 11.99 -10.16
CA LYS A 70 10.58 13.27 -10.65
C LYS A 70 11.47 13.94 -9.59
N SER A 71 11.11 13.80 -8.32
CA SER A 71 11.84 14.39 -7.18
C SER A 71 12.97 13.50 -6.64
N ASP A 72 13.28 12.39 -7.32
CA ASP A 72 14.28 11.38 -6.94
C ASP A 72 14.13 10.84 -5.50
N LEU A 73 12.89 10.80 -4.99
CA LEU A 73 12.58 10.28 -3.66
C LEU A 73 12.44 8.75 -3.64
N ILE A 74 12.37 8.11 -4.81
CA ILE A 74 12.26 6.66 -4.98
C ILE A 74 13.28 6.13 -6.00
N ARG A 75 13.81 4.94 -5.72
CA ARG A 75 14.79 4.24 -6.56
C ARG A 75 14.15 3.13 -7.40
N LYS A 76 13.14 2.45 -6.87
CA LYS A 76 12.34 1.44 -7.59
C LYS A 76 11.21 2.17 -8.32
N LYS A 77 11.33 2.23 -9.65
CA LYS A 77 10.47 3.04 -10.55
C LYS A 77 9.52 2.17 -11.38
N ASP A 78 9.33 0.93 -10.95
CA ASP A 78 8.54 -0.13 -11.58
C ASP A 78 7.52 -0.77 -10.61
N ILE A 79 7.67 -0.55 -9.30
CA ILE A 79 6.81 -1.12 -8.26
C ILE A 79 6.11 -0.01 -7.47
N ILE A 80 4.83 -0.18 -7.20
CA ILE A 80 4.05 0.64 -6.27
C ILE A 80 3.29 -0.24 -5.29
N THR A 81 3.25 0.18 -4.03
CA THR A 81 2.37 -0.42 -3.02
C THR A 81 1.27 0.56 -2.66
N ILE A 82 0.01 0.11 -2.71
CA ILE A 82 -1.17 0.91 -2.38
C ILE A 82 -1.91 0.22 -1.23
N ILE A 83 -2.18 0.96 -0.17
CA ILE A 83 -3.06 0.56 0.94
C ILE A 83 -4.32 1.40 0.87
N ASP A 84 -5.46 0.77 0.63
CA ASP A 84 -6.76 1.43 0.52
C ASP A 84 -7.52 1.37 1.87
N PHE A 85 -7.28 2.35 2.74
CA PHE A 85 -7.96 2.43 4.04
C PHE A 85 -9.41 2.91 3.95
N SER A 86 -9.93 3.24 2.76
CA SER A 86 -11.39 3.44 2.58
C SER A 86 -12.17 2.13 2.75
N LYS A 87 -11.47 0.98 2.73
CA LYS A 87 -12.04 -0.37 2.86
C LYS A 87 -11.91 -0.92 4.27
N PRO A 88 -12.81 -1.82 4.69
CA PRO A 88 -12.72 -2.46 6.00
C PRO A 88 -11.47 -3.34 6.12
N SER A 89 -11.00 -3.56 7.34
CA SER A 89 -9.83 -4.41 7.64
C SER A 89 -10.04 -5.87 7.27
N THR A 90 -11.28 -6.31 7.18
CA THR A 90 -11.70 -7.64 6.77
C THR A 90 -11.47 -7.91 5.28
N GLU A 91 -11.28 -6.85 4.47
CA GLU A 91 -10.98 -6.95 3.05
C GLU A 91 -9.48 -6.92 2.74
N LYS A 92 -9.11 -7.57 1.62
CA LYS A 92 -7.75 -7.49 1.07
C LYS A 92 -7.54 -6.13 0.41
N ARG A 93 -7.03 -5.18 1.21
CA ARG A 93 -6.88 -3.76 0.86
C ARG A 93 -5.43 -3.28 0.69
N LEU A 94 -4.46 -4.19 0.66
CA LEU A 94 -3.07 -3.91 0.25
C LEU A 94 -2.81 -4.52 -1.12
N PHE A 95 -2.28 -3.71 -2.02
CA PHE A 95 -1.93 -4.07 -3.40
C PHE A 95 -0.47 -3.74 -3.65
N VAL A 96 0.32 -4.71 -4.14
CA VAL A 96 1.65 -4.48 -4.71
C VAL A 96 1.54 -4.68 -6.21
N ILE A 97 1.82 -3.64 -6.99
CA ILE A 97 1.60 -3.62 -8.44
C ILE A 97 2.94 -3.39 -9.14
N ASP A 98 3.21 -4.22 -10.14
CA ASP A 98 4.25 -3.99 -11.14
C ASP A 98 3.67 -3.11 -12.25
N LEU A 99 4.16 -1.89 -12.34
CA LEU A 99 3.73 -0.87 -13.30
C LEU A 99 4.23 -1.15 -14.73
N PHE A 100 5.29 -1.95 -14.89
CA PHE A 100 5.78 -2.35 -16.21
C PHE A 100 4.86 -3.41 -16.81
N SER A 101 4.52 -4.45 -16.05
CA SER A 101 3.66 -5.53 -16.53
C SER A 101 2.17 -5.32 -16.29
N GLY A 102 1.79 -4.35 -15.45
CA GLY A 102 0.41 -4.13 -15.05
C GLY A 102 -0.16 -5.23 -14.17
N LYS A 103 0.70 -5.98 -13.47
CA LYS A 103 0.29 -7.15 -12.68
C LYS A 103 0.21 -6.79 -11.21
N ILE A 104 -0.85 -7.27 -10.56
CA ILE A 104 -0.94 -7.31 -9.11
C ILE A 104 -0.06 -8.47 -8.63
N LEU A 105 1.09 -8.14 -8.04
CA LEU A 105 2.02 -9.12 -7.47
C LEU A 105 1.49 -9.68 -6.15
N TYR A 106 0.89 -8.82 -5.33
CA TYR A 106 0.28 -9.19 -4.06
C TYR A 106 -1.02 -8.43 -3.85
N ARG A 107 -2.04 -9.15 -3.37
CA ARG A 107 -3.31 -8.61 -2.85
C ARG A 107 -3.61 -9.27 -1.53
N THR A 108 -3.56 -8.52 -0.43
CA THR A 108 -3.68 -9.10 0.91
C THR A 108 -4.28 -8.13 1.93
N TRP A 109 -4.52 -8.64 3.14
CA TRP A 109 -4.96 -7.87 4.29
C TRP A 109 -3.84 -6.97 4.83
N VAL A 110 -4.24 -5.86 5.43
CA VAL A 110 -3.33 -5.00 6.18
C VAL A 110 -4.08 -4.34 7.33
N ALA A 111 -3.52 -4.42 8.53
CA ALA A 111 -4.04 -3.77 9.73
C ALA A 111 -3.55 -2.33 9.84
N HIS A 112 -4.37 -1.49 10.48
CA HIS A 112 -4.09 -0.09 10.79
C HIS A 112 -3.83 0.09 12.30
N GLY A 113 -3.46 1.31 12.70
CA GLY A 113 -3.23 1.68 14.09
C GLY A 113 -4.49 1.62 14.96
N ARG A 114 -4.38 1.18 16.21
CA ARG A 114 -5.49 0.94 17.15
C ARG A 114 -6.47 2.10 17.25
N ASN A 115 -5.95 3.32 17.28
CA ASN A 115 -6.77 4.53 17.44
C ASN A 115 -7.23 5.11 16.10
N SER A 116 -6.94 4.45 14.97
CA SER A 116 -7.49 4.82 13.66
C SER A 116 -8.91 4.31 13.47
N GLY A 117 -9.35 3.32 14.26
CA GLY A 117 -10.71 2.80 14.23
C GLY A 117 -10.78 1.32 14.62
N ASN A 118 -11.94 0.71 14.31
CA ASN A 118 -12.19 -0.72 14.53
C ASN A 118 -12.04 -1.47 13.21
N GLU A 119 -13.15 -1.83 12.57
CA GLU A 119 -13.12 -2.47 11.26
C GLU A 119 -12.58 -1.51 10.19
N TYR A 120 -13.09 -0.27 10.18
CA TYR A 120 -12.68 0.82 9.30
C TYR A 120 -11.65 1.72 9.97
N ALA A 121 -10.70 2.23 9.17
CA ALA A 121 -9.79 3.29 9.62
C ALA A 121 -10.39 4.65 9.25
N ASN A 122 -10.83 5.42 10.23
CA ASN A 122 -11.50 6.70 10.04
C ASN A 122 -10.66 7.89 10.52
N GLU A 123 -9.69 7.64 11.41
CA GLU A 123 -8.87 8.69 11.99
C GLU A 123 -7.37 8.44 11.76
N PHE A 124 -6.64 9.52 11.49
CA PHE A 124 -5.24 9.47 11.10
C PHE A 124 -4.46 10.57 11.79
N SER A 125 -3.24 10.25 12.21
CA SER A 125 -2.38 11.21 12.88
C SER A 125 -0.91 10.97 12.59
N ASN A 126 -0.20 12.10 12.51
CA ASN A 126 1.24 12.17 12.42
C ASN A 126 1.90 12.32 13.80
N SER A 127 1.12 12.49 14.87
CA SER A 127 1.65 12.75 16.21
C SER A 127 2.24 11.47 16.84
N PRO A 128 3.39 11.58 17.54
CA PRO A 128 3.90 10.52 18.40
C PRO A 128 2.85 10.06 19.42
N GLU A 129 2.91 8.79 19.82
CA GLU A 129 2.00 8.16 20.80
C GLU A 129 0.49 8.23 20.48
N SER A 130 0.10 8.66 19.28
CA SER A 130 -1.30 8.66 18.86
C SER A 130 -1.87 7.26 18.68
N HIS A 131 -1.01 6.27 18.42
CA HIS A 131 -1.37 4.91 17.97
C HIS A 131 -2.26 4.88 16.71
N GLN A 132 -2.22 5.95 15.92
CA GLN A 132 -2.95 6.08 14.66
C GLN A 132 -1.99 5.87 13.49
N SER A 133 -2.49 5.28 12.41
CA SER A 133 -1.80 5.33 11.13
C SER A 133 -1.81 6.76 10.58
N SER A 134 -0.82 7.09 9.74
CA SER A 134 -0.81 8.32 8.95
C SER A 134 -1.04 8.00 7.47
N LEU A 135 -1.74 8.88 6.75
CA LEU A 135 -2.00 8.73 5.32
C LEU A 135 -0.79 9.18 4.49
N GLY A 136 -0.89 9.04 3.18
CA GLY A 136 0.00 9.71 2.23
C GLY A 136 1.11 8.86 1.68
N PHE A 137 2.08 9.54 1.06
CA PHE A 137 3.20 8.91 0.35
C PHE A 137 4.38 8.64 1.28
N TYR A 138 4.99 7.47 1.08
CA TYR A 138 6.17 7.01 1.80
C TYR A 138 7.20 6.44 0.82
N THR A 139 8.46 6.61 1.16
CA THR A 139 9.57 5.86 0.58
C THR A 139 9.92 4.69 1.50
N THR A 140 9.94 3.49 0.94
CA THR A 140 10.43 2.29 1.63
C THR A 140 11.96 2.31 1.73
N MET A 141 12.50 1.84 2.85
CA MET A 141 13.91 1.96 3.19
C MET A 141 14.56 0.57 3.32
N ASP A 142 15.57 0.47 4.16
CA ASP A 142 16.23 -0.77 4.56
C ASP A 142 15.37 -1.59 5.54
N THR A 143 15.80 -2.83 5.76
CA THR A 143 15.13 -3.79 6.64
C THR A 143 15.92 -4.01 7.91
N TYR A 144 15.25 -4.44 8.97
CA TYR A 144 15.90 -4.89 10.20
C TYR A 144 15.11 -6.04 10.83
N ILE A 145 15.71 -6.71 11.82
CA ILE A 145 15.04 -7.68 12.67
C ILE A 145 14.73 -7.00 14.00
N GLY A 146 13.44 -6.84 14.31
CA GLY A 146 12.96 -6.27 15.57
C GLY A 146 12.09 -7.26 16.36
N CYS A 147 11.34 -6.75 17.34
CA CYS A 147 10.38 -7.55 18.11
C CYS A 147 9.26 -8.17 17.25
N HIS A 148 8.96 -7.56 16.11
CA HIS A 148 8.01 -8.07 15.11
C HIS A 148 8.69 -8.89 14.00
N GLY A 149 9.95 -9.29 14.20
CA GLY A 149 10.74 -10.04 13.21
C GLY A 149 11.22 -9.15 12.06
N TYR A 150 11.29 -9.75 10.86
CA TYR A 150 11.74 -9.07 9.64
C TYR A 150 10.80 -7.93 9.26
N SER A 151 11.29 -6.70 9.41
CA SER A 151 10.51 -5.47 9.31
C SER A 151 11.16 -4.50 8.32
N LEU A 152 10.33 -3.71 7.64
CA LEU A 152 10.75 -2.73 6.64
C LEU A 152 10.53 -1.31 7.17
N ARG A 153 11.61 -0.54 7.23
CA ARG A 153 11.51 0.89 7.55
C ARG A 153 10.84 1.64 6.41
N ILE A 154 10.02 2.62 6.77
CA ILE A 154 9.39 3.54 5.83
C ILE A 154 9.62 4.98 6.30
N ARG A 155 9.72 5.91 5.35
CA ARG A 155 9.87 7.34 5.60
C ARG A 155 8.73 8.08 4.93
N GLY A 156 8.01 8.91 5.67
CA GLY A 156 6.96 9.75 5.10
C GLY A 156 7.53 10.87 4.23
N CYS A 157 6.84 11.17 3.13
CA CYS A 157 7.24 12.17 2.15
C CYS A 157 6.41 13.47 2.24
N GLU A 158 5.46 13.55 3.18
CA GLU A 158 4.51 14.66 3.27
C GLU A 158 4.58 15.36 4.63
N ALA A 159 5.18 16.55 4.62
CA ALA A 159 5.32 17.41 5.80
C ALA A 159 3.97 17.70 6.47
N GLY A 160 3.88 17.45 7.78
CA GLY A 160 2.67 17.62 8.58
C GLY A 160 1.63 16.50 8.44
N ILE A 161 1.81 15.58 7.48
CA ILE A 161 0.88 14.46 7.23
C ILE A 161 1.49 13.13 7.69
N ASN A 162 2.74 12.85 7.34
CA ASN A 162 3.40 11.59 7.68
C ASN A 162 4.93 11.70 7.86
N ASP A 163 5.49 12.91 7.83
CA ASP A 163 6.94 13.17 7.97
C ASP A 163 7.55 12.63 9.28
N LYS A 164 6.75 12.43 10.33
CA LYS A 164 7.22 11.83 11.60
C LYS A 164 7.22 10.31 11.61
N ALA A 165 6.79 9.63 10.54
CA ALA A 165 6.64 8.18 10.54
C ALA A 165 7.93 7.42 10.89
N TYR A 166 9.08 7.88 10.41
CA TYR A 166 10.36 7.26 10.72
C TYR A 166 10.75 7.43 12.20
N GLU A 167 10.59 8.64 12.74
CA GLU A 167 10.85 8.96 14.16
C GLU A 167 9.93 8.18 15.10
N ARG A 168 8.68 7.95 14.67
CA ARG A 168 7.67 7.15 15.38
C ARG A 168 7.88 5.64 15.24
N ALA A 169 8.98 5.20 14.62
CA ALA A 169 9.27 3.80 14.34
C ALA A 169 8.14 3.06 13.58
N ILE A 170 7.43 3.75 12.69
CA ILE A 170 6.42 3.14 11.84
C ILE A 170 7.13 2.30 10.77
N VAL A 171 6.76 1.02 10.69
CA VAL A 171 7.38 0.02 9.81
C VAL A 171 6.31 -0.88 9.21
N ILE A 172 6.62 -1.54 8.08
CA ILE A 172 5.82 -2.68 7.61
C ILE A 172 6.38 -3.95 8.27
N HIS A 173 5.51 -4.74 8.90
CA HIS A 173 5.91 -5.99 9.56
C HIS A 173 4.81 -7.07 9.46
N GLY A 174 5.19 -8.32 9.71
CA GLY A 174 4.25 -9.43 9.85
C GLY A 174 3.54 -9.42 11.20
N ALA A 175 2.27 -9.82 11.25
CA ALA A 175 1.54 -10.06 12.49
C ALA A 175 0.55 -11.23 12.38
N ASP A 176 0.42 -11.99 13.47
CA ASP A 176 -0.45 -13.17 13.59
C ASP A 176 -1.94 -12.79 13.61
N TYR A 177 -2.25 -11.62 14.19
CA TYR A 177 -3.57 -11.02 14.18
C TYR A 177 -4.02 -10.50 12.81
N VAL A 178 -3.18 -10.67 11.78
CA VAL A 178 -3.52 -10.37 10.38
C VAL A 178 -3.78 -11.67 9.63
N SER A 179 -4.92 -12.30 9.92
CA SER A 179 -5.30 -13.61 9.38
C SER A 179 -6.82 -13.79 9.27
N ASN A 180 -7.24 -14.71 8.41
CA ASN A 180 -8.64 -15.06 8.24
C ASN A 180 -9.25 -15.63 9.53
N ASP A 181 -8.49 -16.44 10.28
CA ASP A 181 -8.92 -16.99 11.55
C ASP A 181 -9.18 -15.89 12.60
N PHE A 182 -8.35 -14.85 12.60
CA PHE A 182 -8.56 -13.70 13.48
C PHE A 182 -9.85 -12.94 13.10
N ILE A 183 -10.11 -12.75 11.80
CA ILE A 183 -11.39 -12.17 11.32
C ILE A 183 -12.58 -13.03 11.77
N ASN A 184 -12.53 -14.34 11.54
CA ASN A 184 -13.63 -15.24 11.89
C ASN A 184 -13.93 -15.27 13.40
N THR A 185 -12.91 -15.09 14.23
CA THR A 185 -13.05 -15.16 15.70
C THR A 185 -13.35 -13.80 16.35
N ARG A 186 -12.89 -12.70 15.76
CA ARG A 186 -12.97 -11.34 16.36
C ARG A 186 -13.80 -10.34 15.54
N GLY A 187 -14.25 -10.73 14.35
CA GLY A 187 -15.02 -9.89 13.41
C GLY A 187 -14.19 -8.86 12.64
N SER A 188 -12.91 -8.68 12.95
CA SER A 188 -11.98 -7.75 12.29
C SER A 188 -10.54 -8.18 12.53
N LEU A 189 -9.56 -7.62 11.80
CA LEU A 189 -8.15 -7.85 12.10
C LEU A 189 -7.77 -7.25 13.47
N GLY A 190 -6.66 -7.72 14.03
CA GLY A 190 -6.00 -6.98 15.10
C GLY A 190 -5.46 -5.64 14.61
N ARG A 191 -4.98 -4.80 15.54
CA ARG A 191 -4.52 -3.44 15.25
C ARG A 191 -3.14 -3.21 15.85
N SER A 192 -2.29 -2.51 15.10
CA SER A 192 -0.95 -2.11 15.54
C SER A 192 -0.99 -0.79 16.32
N TYR A 193 0.16 -0.18 16.61
CA TYR A 193 0.26 1.21 17.09
C TYR A 193 0.58 2.22 15.97
N GLY A 194 0.20 1.89 14.73
CA GLY A 194 0.30 2.79 13.57
C GLY A 194 0.94 2.12 12.35
N CYS A 195 1.77 1.09 12.59
CA CYS A 195 2.42 0.27 11.58
C CYS A 195 1.42 -0.43 10.64
N PRO A 196 1.64 -0.41 9.32
CA PRO A 196 0.96 -1.32 8.41
C PRO A 196 1.42 -2.76 8.69
N ALA A 197 0.59 -3.53 9.38
CA ALA A 197 0.88 -4.94 9.69
C ALA A 197 0.20 -5.85 8.67
N ILE A 198 0.94 -6.83 8.13
CA ILE A 198 0.51 -7.74 7.06
C ILE A 198 0.60 -9.21 7.52
N PRO A 199 0.02 -10.19 6.80
CA PRO A 199 0.14 -11.60 7.20
C PRO A 199 1.59 -12.05 7.28
N ILE A 200 1.95 -12.76 8.36
CA ILE A 200 3.31 -13.27 8.59
C ILE A 200 3.82 -14.06 7.38
N GLN A 201 2.96 -14.92 6.81
CA GLN A 201 3.30 -15.83 5.71
C GLN A 201 3.72 -15.09 4.43
N LEU A 202 3.23 -13.86 4.23
CA LEU A 202 3.53 -13.04 3.05
C LEU A 202 4.57 -11.96 3.32
N SER A 203 4.84 -11.66 4.60
CA SER A 203 5.59 -10.48 5.02
C SER A 203 7.00 -10.43 4.41
N LYS A 204 7.74 -11.54 4.47
CA LYS A 204 9.10 -11.63 3.93
C LYS A 204 9.14 -11.42 2.43
N GLU A 205 8.20 -12.01 1.69
CA GLU A 205 8.15 -11.90 0.23
C GLU A 205 7.80 -10.47 -0.21
N ILE A 206 6.73 -9.90 0.36
CA ILE A 206 6.30 -8.53 0.08
C ILE A 206 7.43 -7.55 0.40
N ILE A 207 8.03 -7.63 1.60
CA ILE A 207 9.13 -6.74 2.01
C ILE A 207 10.30 -6.84 1.03
N ASN A 208 10.66 -8.03 0.56
CA ASN A 208 11.76 -8.19 -0.40
C ASN A 208 11.48 -7.55 -1.76
N VAL A 209 10.23 -7.57 -2.23
CA VAL A 209 9.84 -6.90 -3.47
C VAL A 209 9.96 -5.38 -3.34
N ILE A 210 9.51 -4.83 -2.21
CA ILE A 210 9.30 -3.38 -2.06
C ILE A 210 10.44 -2.65 -1.35
N LYS A 211 11.38 -3.32 -0.66
CA LYS A 211 12.46 -2.63 0.07
C LYS A 211 13.37 -1.77 -0.81
N ASN A 212 14.13 -0.88 -0.19
CA ASN A 212 15.19 -0.08 -0.82
C ASN A 212 14.71 0.95 -1.86
N GLY A 213 13.58 1.59 -1.61
CA GLY A 213 13.17 2.80 -2.34
C GLY A 213 12.00 2.62 -3.30
N SER A 214 11.08 1.69 -3.04
CA SER A 214 9.75 1.65 -3.65
C SER A 214 8.83 2.71 -3.06
N CYS A 215 7.86 3.16 -3.87
CA CYS A 215 6.74 3.98 -3.43
C CYS A 215 5.73 3.13 -2.65
N LEU A 216 5.32 3.63 -1.48
CA LEU A 216 4.17 3.17 -0.72
C LEU A 216 3.18 4.33 -0.58
N PHE A 217 1.91 4.09 -0.88
CA PHE A 217 0.83 5.04 -0.72
C PHE A 217 -0.25 4.48 0.20
N ILE A 218 -0.61 5.24 1.25
CA ILE A 218 -1.70 4.92 2.16
C ILE A 218 -2.85 5.90 1.89
N TYR A 219 -3.92 5.40 1.31
CA TYR A 219 -5.07 6.16 0.84
C TYR A 219 -6.24 6.13 1.81
N HIS A 220 -6.90 7.28 2.00
CA HIS A 220 -8.28 7.39 2.47
C HIS A 220 -8.92 8.66 1.88
N PRO A 221 -10.21 8.66 1.49
CA PRO A 221 -10.89 9.80 0.85
C PRO A 221 -11.21 10.97 1.79
N THR A 222 -10.53 11.12 2.94
CA THR A 222 -10.83 12.23 3.85
C THR A 222 -10.55 13.56 3.17
N THR A 223 -11.50 14.49 3.20
CA THR A 223 -11.34 15.85 2.65
C THR A 223 -10.08 16.53 3.18
N LYS A 224 -9.76 16.32 4.47
CA LYS A 224 -8.54 16.85 5.10
C LYS A 224 -7.28 16.42 4.36
N TYR A 225 -7.13 15.13 4.03
CA TYR A 225 -5.94 14.66 3.32
C TYR A 225 -5.90 15.19 1.88
N CYS A 226 -7.02 15.07 1.15
CA CYS A 226 -7.09 15.50 -0.24
C CYS A 226 -6.78 17.00 -0.41
N SER A 227 -7.18 17.85 0.54
CA SER A 227 -6.92 19.29 0.48
C SER A 227 -5.53 19.70 1.00
N GLN A 228 -4.95 18.96 1.95
CA GLN A 228 -3.67 19.32 2.56
C GLN A 228 -2.45 18.71 1.87
N SER A 229 -2.62 17.62 1.14
CA SER A 229 -1.50 16.95 0.47
C SER A 229 -0.88 17.84 -0.61
N LYS A 230 0.37 18.27 -0.40
CA LYS A 230 1.12 19.02 -1.39
C LYS A 230 1.44 18.18 -2.63
N ILE A 231 1.59 16.87 -2.45
CA ILE A 231 1.88 15.94 -3.56
C ILE A 231 0.62 15.75 -4.42
N LEU A 232 -0.55 15.50 -3.82
CA LEU A 232 -1.78 15.38 -4.59
C LEU A 232 -2.20 16.69 -5.26
N ASN A 233 -1.82 17.83 -4.69
CA ASN A 233 -2.13 19.15 -5.25
C ASN A 233 -0.98 19.76 -6.08
N SER A 234 0.11 19.03 -6.30
CA SER A 234 1.20 19.52 -7.16
C SER A 234 0.74 19.60 -8.62
N GLN A 235 1.21 20.62 -9.33
CA GLN A 235 1.14 20.63 -10.79
C GLN A 235 2.20 19.67 -11.31
N THR A 236 1.75 18.54 -11.88
CA THR A 236 2.60 17.49 -12.44
C THR A 236 2.83 17.67 -13.92
#